data_AF-A0A9X0D3D1-F1
#
_entry.id   AF-A0A9X0D3D1-F1
#
_cell.length_a   1.000
_cell.length_b   1.000
_cell.length_c   1.000
_cell.angle_alpha   90.00
_cell.angle_beta   90.00
_cell.angle_gamma   90.00
#
_symmetry.space_group_name_H-M   'P 1'
#
loop_
_entity.id
_entity.type
_entity.pdbx_description
1 polymer ?
#
loop_
_entity_poly.entity_id
_entity_poly.type
_entity_poly.pdbx_seq_one_letter_code
_entity_poly.pdbx_strand_id
1 'polypeptide(L)'
;MVLQKNRFILIAAGIIAVVGLILLIVGIVLVTKANDKECDAGVAGQSGAKTDRCSYSTEAKRAGLDNFLQKVQDTYYELHPEDLIFKPGGVKPSVLMTKFKPYNPEPKNLKRITDAARHLLDELQGLGVNIRLLKPREKKAIAQPICSVGYSDIMYGLGNFHPKNLDDVRLFLNKMKLVADTFSTYIKNMRLGIKSGMVRSTEECLAGINAFKQRYLQISRRGERGIYDEDYMKPIFSATFLAGVKPSDLDEWKNENGKTVNESIREYAVKYIGKPIHDVIRYLETENLEHCVPSSISSGLAGLPLSHVYVNGSQTAETTSKQLPTGETLNGTKAYESIMPYFTTITKTPDQVHQLGREMLKKLYPEVLEIARSVTNQTNNDTAKELFIKRLNESDMYFTDKPIPANESDENAHNLCSSVEGAIKYCPKRWEAMQNWFAEARRVNNQIVITVSDQ
;
A
#
# COMPACT_ATOMS: atom_id res chain seq x y z
N MET A 1 46.46 -26.57 -35.55
CA MET A 1 46.16 -25.52 -34.54
C MET A 1 44.67 -25.24 -34.37
N VAL A 2 43.84 -25.32 -35.42
CA VAL A 2 42.37 -25.11 -35.34
C VAL A 2 41.62 -26.26 -34.64
N LEU A 3 42.05 -27.52 -34.82
CA LEU A 3 41.42 -28.68 -34.16
C LEU A 3 41.61 -28.73 -32.62
N GLN A 4 42.69 -28.19 -32.07
CA GLN A 4 42.93 -28.17 -30.62
C GLN A 4 42.09 -27.10 -29.90
N LYS A 5 41.79 -25.98 -30.57
CA LYS A 5 40.96 -24.89 -30.02
C LYS A 5 39.52 -25.34 -29.83
N ASN A 6 38.96 -26.10 -30.77
CA ASN A 6 37.60 -26.64 -30.66
C ASN A 6 37.45 -27.66 -29.52
N ARG A 7 38.47 -28.48 -29.24
CA ARG A 7 38.47 -29.40 -28.10
C ARG A 7 38.46 -28.67 -26.75
N PHE A 8 39.21 -27.57 -26.61
CA PHE A 8 39.22 -26.77 -25.39
C PHE A 8 37.87 -26.05 -25.15
N ILE A 9 37.24 -25.56 -26.22
CA ILE A 9 35.90 -24.94 -26.14
C ILE A 9 34.84 -25.96 -25.73
N LEU A 10 34.90 -27.19 -26.27
CA LEU A 10 33.99 -28.28 -25.89
C LEU A 10 34.16 -28.70 -24.43
N ILE A 11 35.40 -28.78 -23.94
CA ILE A 11 35.67 -29.11 -22.53
C ILE A 11 35.21 -27.97 -21.61
N ALA A 12 35.46 -26.71 -21.96
CA ALA A 12 35.01 -25.56 -21.19
C ALA A 12 33.47 -25.46 -21.14
N ALA A 13 32.78 -25.69 -22.26
CA ALA A 13 31.32 -25.75 -22.32
C ALA A 13 30.76 -26.88 -21.46
N GLY A 14 31.41 -28.06 -21.48
CA GLY A 14 31.03 -29.18 -20.61
C GLY A 14 31.18 -28.87 -19.12
N ILE A 15 32.26 -28.20 -18.71
CA ILE A 15 32.46 -27.78 -17.32
C ILE A 15 31.42 -26.74 -16.90
N ILE A 16 31.13 -25.76 -17.76
CA ILE A 16 30.11 -24.73 -17.48
C ILE A 16 28.72 -25.36 -17.34
N ALA A 17 28.37 -26.32 -18.20
CA ALA A 17 27.09 -27.04 -18.11
C ALA A 17 26.98 -27.86 -16.82
N VAL A 18 28.05 -28.54 -16.39
CA VAL A 18 28.07 -29.29 -15.12
C VAL A 18 27.97 -28.36 -13.92
N VAL A 19 28.66 -27.22 -13.93
CA VAL A 19 28.56 -26.22 -12.86
C VAL A 19 27.14 -25.60 -12.84
N GLY A 20 26.56 -25.32 -14.00
CA GLY A 20 25.18 -24.86 -14.15
C GLY A 20 24.17 -25.85 -13.57
N LEU A 21 24.29 -27.13 -13.91
CA LEU A 21 23.45 -28.20 -13.39
C LEU A 21 23.58 -28.35 -11.86
N ILE A 22 24.79 -28.25 -11.32
CA ILE A 22 25.02 -28.29 -9.86
C ILE A 22 24.35 -27.08 -9.19
N LEU A 23 24.49 -25.88 -9.75
CA LEU A 23 23.86 -24.68 -9.21
C LEU A 23 22.32 -24.74 -9.31
N LEU A 24 21.79 -25.34 -10.36
CA LEU A 24 20.35 -25.54 -10.57
C LEU A 24 19.80 -26.59 -9.60
N ILE A 25 20.48 -27.72 -9.39
CA ILE A 25 20.11 -28.72 -8.39
C ILE A 25 20.18 -28.11 -6.99
N VAL A 26 21.24 -27.36 -6.66
CA VAL A 26 21.35 -26.65 -5.38
C VAL A 26 20.22 -25.62 -5.25
N GLY A 27 19.88 -24.89 -6.31
CA GLY A 27 18.77 -23.94 -6.37
C GLY A 27 17.41 -24.60 -6.12
N ILE A 28 17.12 -25.72 -6.79
CA ILE A 28 15.89 -26.50 -6.61
C ILE A 28 15.83 -27.09 -5.20
N VAL A 29 16.94 -27.62 -4.68
CA VAL A 29 17.01 -28.13 -3.30
C VAL A 29 16.79 -27.01 -2.27
N LEU A 30 17.32 -25.81 -2.52
CA LEU A 30 17.09 -24.64 -1.67
C LEU A 30 15.64 -24.14 -1.75
N VAL A 31 15.00 -24.15 -2.92
CA VAL A 31 13.59 -23.75 -3.12
C VAL A 31 12.61 -24.79 -2.56
N THR A 32 12.89 -26.07 -2.74
CA THR A 32 12.08 -27.16 -2.15
C THR A 32 12.24 -27.20 -0.63
N LYS A 33 13.45 -27.00 -0.09
CA LYS A 33 13.62 -26.70 1.34
C LYS A 33 12.93 -25.40 1.73
N ALA A 34 12.85 -24.38 0.87
CA ALA A 34 12.17 -23.12 1.18
C ALA A 34 10.68 -23.34 1.50
N ASN A 35 10.04 -24.25 0.76
CA ASN A 35 8.60 -24.55 0.86
C ASN A 35 8.23 -25.56 1.96
N ASP A 36 9.19 -26.34 2.48
CA ASP A 36 8.93 -27.21 3.63
C ASP A 36 8.95 -26.40 4.95
N LYS A 37 7.74 -26.05 5.38
CA LYS A 37 7.32 -25.47 6.68
C LYS A 37 7.46 -23.94 6.79
N GLU A 38 6.32 -23.27 6.66
CA GLU A 38 6.12 -21.89 7.11
C GLU A 38 6.54 -21.74 8.57
N CYS A 39 7.27 -20.67 8.87
CA CYS A 39 7.56 -20.28 10.25
C CYS A 39 6.29 -19.65 10.84
N ASP A 40 5.33 -20.46 11.27
CA ASP A 40 4.19 -19.96 12.03
C ASP A 40 4.64 -19.44 13.40
N ALA A 41 4.06 -18.30 13.81
CA ALA A 41 4.16 -17.81 15.18
C ALA A 41 3.45 -18.82 16.09
N GLY A 42 4.21 -19.78 16.63
CA GLY A 42 3.68 -20.85 17.46
C GLY A 42 2.82 -20.33 18.60
N VAL A 43 1.61 -20.89 18.69
CA VAL A 43 0.73 -20.81 19.84
C VAL A 43 1.52 -21.20 21.09
N ALA A 44 1.48 -20.38 22.13
CA ALA A 44 2.05 -20.72 23.44
C ALA A 44 1.38 -22.01 23.94
N GLY A 45 2.08 -23.15 23.87
CA GLY A 45 1.61 -24.42 24.42
C GLY A 45 2.04 -25.72 23.73
N GLN A 46 2.66 -25.69 22.54
CA GLN A 46 3.14 -26.94 21.92
C GLN A 46 4.65 -27.14 22.13
N SER A 47 4.98 -28.06 23.03
CA SER A 47 6.30 -28.65 23.20
C SER A 47 6.60 -29.64 22.08
N GLY A 48 7.03 -29.11 20.93
CA GLY A 48 7.65 -29.88 19.83
C GLY A 48 8.99 -29.25 19.45
N ALA A 49 10.02 -30.07 19.23
CA ALA A 49 11.40 -29.64 18.99
C ALA A 49 11.50 -28.50 17.97
N LYS A 50 11.91 -27.31 18.45
CA LYS A 50 12.12 -26.11 17.62
C LYS A 50 13.19 -26.41 16.57
N THR A 51 12.80 -26.36 15.31
CA THR A 51 13.77 -26.35 14.21
C THR A 51 14.56 -25.03 14.27
N ASP A 52 15.88 -25.12 14.21
CA ASP A 52 16.83 -24.00 14.33
C ASP A 52 16.73 -22.96 13.19
N ARG A 53 15.84 -23.19 12.22
CA ARG A 53 15.67 -22.35 11.03
C ARG A 53 15.05 -20.99 11.37
N CYS A 54 14.03 -20.97 12.23
CA CYS A 54 13.29 -19.76 12.60
C CYS A 54 13.91 -19.02 13.80
N SER A 55 14.98 -19.56 14.40
CA SER A 55 15.71 -18.90 15.50
C SER A 55 16.50 -17.70 15.01
N TYR A 56 16.58 -16.63 15.82
CA TYR A 56 17.40 -15.45 15.53
C TYR A 56 18.88 -15.82 15.26
N SER A 57 19.53 -15.06 14.37
CA SER A 57 20.97 -15.21 14.11
C SER A 57 21.81 -14.99 15.39
N THR A 58 23.03 -15.54 15.42
CA THR A 58 23.97 -15.31 16.53
C THR A 58 24.24 -13.82 16.74
N GLU A 59 24.35 -13.06 15.65
CA GLU A 59 24.46 -11.59 15.70
C GLU A 59 23.23 -10.95 16.32
N ALA A 60 22.02 -11.34 15.90
CA ALA A 60 20.79 -10.79 16.46
C ALA A 60 20.70 -11.05 17.97
N LYS A 61 21.08 -12.25 18.44
CA LYS A 61 21.13 -12.56 19.88
C LYS A 61 22.23 -11.76 20.60
N ARG A 62 23.42 -11.65 20.02
CA ARG A 62 24.56 -10.89 20.59
C ARG A 62 24.21 -9.41 20.78
N ALA A 63 23.57 -8.81 19.78
CA ALA A 63 23.19 -7.41 19.80
C ALA A 63 21.88 -7.14 20.57
N GLY A 64 21.20 -8.18 21.08
CA GLY A 64 19.88 -8.04 21.72
C GLY A 64 18.74 -7.63 20.77
N LEU A 65 18.93 -7.84 19.46
CA LEU A 65 17.98 -7.47 18.42
C LEU A 65 16.66 -8.24 18.54
N ASP A 66 16.68 -9.47 19.06
CA ASP A 66 15.47 -10.27 19.29
C ASP A 66 14.54 -9.64 20.33
N ASN A 67 15.08 -9.28 21.50
CA ASN A 67 14.34 -8.58 22.54
C ASN A 67 13.87 -7.20 22.06
N PHE A 68 14.72 -6.50 21.30
CA PHE A 68 14.37 -5.21 20.73
C PHE A 68 13.21 -5.33 19.71
N LEU A 69 13.24 -6.31 18.80
CA LEU A 69 12.17 -6.51 17.83
C LEU A 69 10.84 -6.89 18.51
N GLN A 70 10.89 -7.64 19.60
CA GLN A 70 9.71 -7.89 20.44
C GLN A 70 9.18 -6.59 21.05
N LYS A 71 10.06 -5.73 21.58
CA LYS A 71 9.69 -4.39 22.09
C LYS A 71 9.06 -3.54 20.99
N VAL A 72 9.65 -3.47 19.79
CA VAL A 72 9.09 -2.75 18.63
C VAL A 72 7.69 -3.24 18.32
N GLN A 73 7.49 -4.55 18.26
CA GLN A 73 6.18 -5.15 18.01
C GLN A 73 5.17 -4.79 19.10
N ASP A 74 5.55 -4.90 20.37
CA ASP A 74 4.66 -4.56 21.49
C ASP A 74 4.30 -3.08 21.51
N THR A 75 5.28 -2.20 21.28
CA THR A 75 5.06 -0.75 21.15
C THR A 75 4.18 -0.43 19.94
N TYR A 76 4.34 -1.12 18.80
CA TYR A 76 3.49 -0.93 17.62
C TYR A 76 2.02 -1.18 17.99
N TYR A 77 1.68 -2.35 18.55
CA TYR A 77 0.28 -2.67 18.86
C TYR A 77 -0.28 -1.89 20.07
N GLU A 78 0.57 -1.28 20.89
CA GLU A 78 0.14 -0.30 21.90
C GLU A 78 -0.26 1.04 21.26
N LEU A 79 0.51 1.48 20.26
CA LEU A 79 0.30 2.74 19.56
C LEU A 79 -0.76 2.66 18.46
N HIS A 80 -0.98 1.46 17.90
CA HIS A 80 -1.91 1.13 16.82
C HIS A 80 -3.00 0.15 17.29
N PRO A 81 -3.87 0.55 18.23
CA PRO A 81 -4.96 -0.31 18.71
C PRO A 81 -5.94 -0.74 17.61
N GLU A 82 -5.97 -0.03 16.48
CA GLU A 82 -6.73 -0.35 15.27
C GLU A 82 -6.27 -1.64 14.59
N ASP A 83 -4.97 -1.96 14.70
CA ASP A 83 -4.34 -3.12 14.09
C ASP A 83 -4.20 -4.30 15.08
N LEU A 84 -4.71 -4.15 16.31
CA LEU A 84 -4.51 -5.11 17.40
C LEU A 84 -4.90 -6.54 17.02
N ILE A 85 -5.90 -6.72 16.16
CA ILE A 85 -6.34 -8.02 15.64
C ILE A 85 -5.21 -8.77 14.89
N PHE A 86 -4.28 -8.05 14.28
CA PHE A 86 -3.16 -8.61 13.54
C PHE A 86 -1.95 -8.91 14.41
N LYS A 87 -2.03 -8.71 15.74
CA LYS A 87 -0.90 -8.99 16.63
C LYS A 87 -0.48 -10.46 16.54
N PRO A 88 0.78 -10.74 16.17
CA PRO A 88 1.30 -12.11 16.16
C PRO A 88 1.10 -12.80 17.50
N GLY A 89 0.70 -14.07 17.48
CA GLY A 89 0.29 -14.84 18.67
C GLY A 89 -1.19 -14.69 19.03
N GLY A 90 -1.93 -13.82 18.34
CA GLY A 90 -3.35 -13.61 18.53
C GLY A 90 -3.69 -12.76 19.77
N VAL A 91 -4.92 -12.27 19.81
CA VAL A 91 -5.44 -11.48 20.92
C VAL A 91 -6.74 -12.11 21.40
N LYS A 92 -6.88 -12.26 22.73
CA LYS A 92 -8.13 -12.76 23.32
C LYS A 92 -9.29 -11.82 22.93
N PRO A 93 -10.47 -12.35 22.56
CA PRO A 93 -11.62 -11.51 22.18
C PRO A 93 -11.96 -10.44 23.21
N SER A 94 -11.91 -10.75 24.51
CA SER A 94 -12.17 -9.77 25.57
C SER A 94 -11.17 -8.61 25.58
N VAL A 95 -9.89 -8.88 25.31
CA VAL A 95 -8.85 -7.85 25.23
C VAL A 95 -9.05 -6.99 23.99
N LEU A 96 -9.35 -7.61 22.83
CA LEU A 96 -9.66 -6.90 21.61
C LEU A 96 -10.86 -5.96 21.82
N MET A 97 -11.94 -6.47 22.41
CA MET A 97 -13.18 -5.74 22.66
C MET A 97 -12.95 -4.45 23.47
N THR A 98 -12.11 -4.53 24.51
CA THR A 98 -11.78 -3.38 25.37
C THR A 98 -10.78 -2.44 24.71
N LYS A 99 -9.67 -2.98 24.19
CA LYS A 99 -8.50 -2.19 23.76
C LYS A 99 -8.60 -1.63 22.34
N PHE A 100 -9.32 -2.31 21.44
CA PHE A 100 -9.48 -1.86 20.06
C PHE A 100 -10.03 -0.43 20.03
N LYS A 101 -9.44 0.41 19.18
CA LYS A 101 -9.94 1.72 18.83
C LYS A 101 -9.69 1.92 17.34
N PRO A 102 -10.62 2.52 16.60
CA PRO A 102 -10.34 2.94 15.23
C PRO A 102 -9.12 3.87 15.16
N TYR A 103 -8.52 3.96 13.97
CA TYR A 103 -7.34 4.79 13.75
C TYR A 103 -7.58 6.23 14.23
N ASN A 104 -6.65 6.79 15.01
CA ASN A 104 -6.73 8.17 15.49
C ASN A 104 -5.76 9.09 14.71
N PRO A 105 -6.26 9.89 13.75
CA PRO A 105 -5.41 10.78 12.96
C PRO A 105 -5.15 12.14 13.64
N GLU A 106 -5.53 12.35 14.90
CA GLU A 106 -5.23 13.63 15.58
C GLU A 106 -3.72 13.94 15.55
N PRO A 107 -3.31 15.19 15.22
CA PRO A 107 -1.89 15.54 15.12
C PRO A 107 -1.05 15.18 16.35
N LYS A 108 -1.61 15.33 17.57
CA LYS A 108 -0.94 14.91 18.81
C LYS A 108 -0.67 13.40 18.88
N ASN A 109 -1.58 12.57 18.35
CA ASN A 109 -1.41 11.12 18.33
C ASN A 109 -0.39 10.72 17.25
N LEU A 110 -0.44 11.33 16.07
CA LEU A 110 0.55 11.13 15.02
C LEU A 110 1.96 11.52 15.49
N LYS A 111 2.08 12.63 16.22
CA LYS A 111 3.34 13.04 16.85
C LYS A 111 3.80 12.00 17.88
N ARG A 112 2.93 11.55 18.78
CA ARG A 112 3.25 10.48 19.75
C ARG A 112 3.80 9.22 19.06
N ILE A 113 3.16 8.77 17.99
CA ILE A 113 3.61 7.61 17.20
C ILE A 113 4.98 7.89 16.57
N THR A 114 5.14 9.06 15.95
CA THR A 114 6.39 9.47 15.28
C THR A 114 7.55 9.57 16.27
N ASP A 115 7.32 10.19 17.43
CA ASP A 115 8.33 10.36 18.48
C ASP A 115 8.73 9.00 19.07
N ALA A 116 7.77 8.08 19.28
CA ALA A 116 8.07 6.72 19.75
C ALA A 116 8.83 5.90 18.70
N ALA A 117 8.45 6.00 17.42
CA ALA A 117 9.17 5.36 16.32
C ALA A 117 10.61 5.89 16.20
N ARG A 118 10.81 7.20 16.41
CA ARG A 118 12.13 7.82 16.42
C ARG A 118 12.97 7.35 17.59
N HIS A 119 12.40 7.27 18.79
CA HIS A 119 13.08 6.72 19.96
C HIS A 119 13.52 5.26 19.73
N LEU A 120 12.64 4.42 19.15
CA LEU A 120 12.98 3.05 18.78
C LEU A 120 14.09 3.00 17.73
N LEU A 121 14.08 3.88 16.74
CA LEU A 121 15.15 3.98 15.74
C LEU A 121 16.49 4.36 16.39
N ASP A 122 16.50 5.33 17.30
CA ASP A 122 17.71 5.75 18.02
C ASP A 122 18.26 4.60 18.88
N GLU A 123 17.39 3.84 19.55
CA GLU A 123 17.76 2.64 20.30
C GLU A 123 18.35 1.56 19.38
N LEU A 124 17.72 1.27 18.23
CA LEU A 124 18.22 0.32 17.23
C LEU A 124 19.60 0.71 16.70
N GLN A 125 19.81 2.01 16.42
CA GLN A 125 21.12 2.52 15.99
C GLN A 125 22.17 2.35 17.09
N GLY A 126 21.79 2.53 18.36
CA GLY A 126 22.64 2.31 19.53
C GLY A 126 23.02 0.84 19.78
N LEU A 127 22.25 -0.13 19.28
CA LEU A 127 22.58 -1.57 19.41
C LEU A 127 23.82 -2.00 18.62
N GLY A 128 24.30 -1.18 17.68
CA GLY A 128 25.51 -1.49 16.90
C GLY A 128 25.35 -2.76 16.05
N VAL A 129 24.14 -3.01 15.53
CA VAL A 129 23.80 -4.20 14.75
C VAL A 129 24.57 -4.24 13.44
N ASN A 130 25.31 -5.32 13.19
CA ASN A 130 25.91 -5.53 11.89
C ASN A 130 24.89 -6.09 10.90
N ILE A 131 24.27 -5.18 10.11
CA ILE A 131 23.23 -5.51 9.13
C ILE A 131 23.68 -6.60 8.14
N ARG A 132 24.99 -6.72 7.83
CA ARG A 132 25.51 -7.75 6.90
C ARG A 132 25.38 -9.17 7.47
N LEU A 133 25.35 -9.31 8.79
CA LEU A 133 25.27 -10.59 9.48
C LEU A 133 23.82 -11.01 9.83
N LEU A 134 22.84 -10.16 9.50
CA LEU A 134 21.42 -10.47 9.70
C LEU A 134 20.86 -11.39 8.60
N LYS A 135 19.89 -12.23 8.98
CA LYS A 135 19.07 -13.02 8.06
C LYS A 135 18.14 -12.09 7.25
N PRO A 136 17.74 -12.45 6.00
CA PRO A 136 16.86 -11.61 5.17
C PRO A 136 15.54 -11.18 5.85
N ARG A 137 14.93 -12.04 6.66
CA ARG A 137 13.71 -11.70 7.44
C ARG A 137 13.95 -10.63 8.51
N GLU A 138 15.13 -10.64 9.13
CA GLU A 138 15.52 -9.67 10.15
C GLU A 138 15.75 -8.30 9.50
N LYS A 139 16.32 -8.29 8.29
CA LYS A 139 16.45 -7.07 7.46
C LYS A 139 15.09 -6.50 7.06
N LYS A 140 14.14 -7.36 6.67
CA LYS A 140 12.77 -6.94 6.31
C LYS A 140 12.01 -6.33 7.49
N ALA A 141 12.17 -6.89 8.70
CA ALA A 141 11.49 -6.41 9.90
C ALA A 141 11.89 -4.97 10.30
N ILE A 142 13.08 -4.51 9.89
CA ILE A 142 13.57 -3.15 10.16
C ILE A 142 12.93 -2.12 9.20
N ALA A 143 12.24 -2.56 8.14
CA ALA A 143 11.86 -1.72 7.02
C ALA A 143 10.34 -1.75 6.71
N GLN A 144 9.43 -1.83 7.69
CA GLN A 144 7.99 -1.83 7.42
C GLN A 144 7.26 -0.59 7.95
N PRO A 145 6.73 0.25 7.07
CA PRO A 145 5.63 1.18 7.36
C PRO A 145 4.31 0.60 6.87
N ILE A 146 3.27 0.70 7.70
CA ILE A 146 1.88 0.51 7.30
C ILE A 146 1.07 1.61 7.97
N CYS A 147 0.37 2.43 7.17
CA CYS A 147 -0.79 3.19 7.63
C CYS A 147 -1.90 3.02 6.60
N SER A 148 -3.07 2.55 7.03
CA SER A 148 -4.27 2.50 6.20
C SER A 148 -5.45 3.00 7.04
N VAL A 149 -6.32 3.83 6.47
CA VAL A 149 -7.46 4.41 7.22
C VAL A 149 -8.73 3.62 6.91
N GLY A 150 -9.51 3.29 7.93
CA GLY A 150 -10.94 2.95 7.88
C GLY A 150 -11.32 1.57 7.34
N TYR A 151 -10.63 1.04 6.33
CA TYR A 151 -11.06 -0.23 5.72
C TYR A 151 -10.75 -1.44 6.62
N SER A 152 -9.47 -1.60 7.01
CA SER A 152 -9.02 -2.77 7.74
C SER A 152 -9.50 -2.78 9.20
N ASP A 153 -9.53 -1.62 9.85
CA ASP A 153 -9.97 -1.50 11.25
C ASP A 153 -11.49 -1.67 11.39
N ILE A 154 -12.29 -1.31 10.38
CA ILE A 154 -13.71 -1.66 10.35
C ILE A 154 -13.89 -3.16 10.05
N MET A 155 -13.29 -3.66 8.96
CA MET A 155 -13.49 -5.05 8.53
C MET A 155 -13.02 -6.06 9.57
N TYR A 156 -11.78 -5.89 10.04
CA TYR A 156 -11.11 -6.86 10.91
C TYR A 156 -11.18 -6.47 12.38
N GLY A 157 -11.25 -5.18 12.72
CA GLY A 157 -11.43 -4.75 14.10
C GLY A 157 -12.89 -4.88 14.54
N LEU A 158 -13.77 -4.03 14.00
CA LEU A 158 -15.19 -4.04 14.33
C LEU A 158 -15.90 -5.32 13.88
N GLY A 159 -15.53 -5.87 12.72
CA GLY A 159 -16.14 -7.11 12.21
C GLY A 159 -15.89 -8.34 13.07
N ASN A 160 -14.83 -8.37 13.88
CA ASN A 160 -14.51 -9.48 14.79
C ASN A 160 -15.00 -9.26 16.23
N PHE A 161 -15.87 -8.27 16.46
CA PHE A 161 -16.30 -7.92 17.81
C PHE A 161 -17.25 -8.96 18.45
N HIS A 162 -18.12 -9.59 17.66
CA HIS A 162 -19.07 -10.65 18.06
C HIS A 162 -19.68 -10.50 19.48
N PRO A 163 -20.60 -9.55 19.69
CA PRO A 163 -21.21 -9.28 21.00
C PRO A 163 -21.83 -10.51 21.68
N LYS A 164 -21.73 -10.59 23.01
CA LYS A 164 -22.28 -11.70 23.81
C LYS A 164 -23.43 -11.30 24.73
N ASN A 165 -23.68 -10.01 24.90
CA ASN A 165 -24.70 -9.44 25.77
C ASN A 165 -24.97 -7.97 25.36
N LEU A 166 -25.91 -7.31 26.02
CA LEU A 166 -26.25 -5.91 25.71
C LEU A 166 -25.15 -4.89 26.00
N ASP A 167 -24.28 -5.14 26.98
CA ASP A 167 -23.16 -4.24 27.25
C ASP A 167 -22.13 -4.27 26.12
N ASP A 168 -21.88 -5.46 25.56
CA ASP A 168 -21.04 -5.61 24.36
C ASP A 168 -21.66 -4.91 23.16
N VAL A 169 -22.99 -4.99 22.99
CA VAL A 169 -23.72 -4.24 21.94
C VAL A 169 -23.55 -2.74 22.12
N ARG A 170 -23.76 -2.22 23.34
CA ARG A 170 -23.59 -0.79 23.66
C ARG A 170 -22.15 -0.34 23.42
N LEU A 171 -21.17 -1.17 23.80
CA LEU A 171 -19.76 -0.91 23.57
C LEU A 171 -19.45 -0.87 22.07
N PHE A 172 -19.92 -1.85 21.30
CA PHE A 172 -19.77 -1.90 19.84
C PHE A 172 -20.31 -0.64 19.17
N LEU A 173 -21.55 -0.24 19.49
CA LEU A 173 -22.17 0.98 18.98
C LEU A 173 -21.38 2.24 19.34
N ASN A 174 -20.77 2.28 20.53
CA ASN A 174 -19.86 3.37 20.91
C ASN A 174 -18.55 3.35 20.12
N LYS A 175 -17.98 2.18 19.79
CA LYS A 175 -16.79 2.09 18.94
C LYS A 175 -17.07 2.57 17.51
N MET A 176 -18.28 2.37 16.98
CA MET A 176 -18.68 2.94 15.69
C MET A 176 -18.65 4.47 15.71
N LYS A 177 -19.02 5.12 16.82
CA LYS A 177 -18.91 6.59 16.95
C LYS A 177 -17.47 7.08 16.82
N LEU A 178 -16.50 6.31 17.34
CA LEU A 178 -15.08 6.65 17.21
C LEU A 178 -14.60 6.62 15.75
N VAL A 179 -15.21 5.80 14.89
CA VAL A 179 -14.92 5.80 13.44
C VAL A 179 -15.32 7.15 12.82
N ALA A 180 -16.44 7.73 13.25
CA ALA A 180 -16.84 9.07 12.81
C ALA A 180 -15.81 10.14 13.21
N ASP A 181 -15.21 10.02 14.41
CA ASP A 181 -14.16 10.92 14.88
C ASP A 181 -12.90 10.82 14.01
N THR A 182 -12.53 9.61 13.56
CA THR A 182 -11.43 9.37 12.60
C THR A 182 -11.61 10.20 11.33
N PHE A 183 -12.75 10.04 10.65
CA PHE A 183 -13.00 10.71 9.36
C PHE A 183 -13.23 12.22 9.50
N SER A 184 -13.91 12.67 10.56
CA SER A 184 -14.06 14.11 10.82
C SER A 184 -12.72 14.79 11.13
N THR A 185 -11.81 14.09 11.83
CA THR A 185 -10.45 14.56 12.09
C THR A 185 -9.61 14.55 10.82
N TYR A 186 -9.82 13.58 9.92
CA TYR A 186 -9.18 13.57 8.60
C TYR A 186 -9.47 14.85 7.80
N ILE A 187 -10.73 15.30 7.74
CA ILE A 187 -11.09 16.58 7.11
C ILE A 187 -10.37 17.76 7.78
N LYS A 188 -10.32 17.79 9.12
CA LYS A 188 -9.58 18.84 9.85
C LYS A 188 -8.10 18.84 9.47
N ASN A 189 -7.47 17.67 9.34
CA ASN A 189 -6.08 17.55 8.92
C ASN A 189 -5.86 18.02 7.48
N MET A 190 -6.77 17.73 6.55
CA MET A 190 -6.69 18.25 5.18
C MET A 190 -6.77 19.79 5.15
N ARG A 191 -7.68 20.37 5.93
CA ARG A 191 -7.76 21.84 6.12
C ARG A 191 -6.49 22.43 6.73
N LEU A 192 -5.87 21.72 7.68
CA LEU A 192 -4.55 22.09 8.21
C LEU A 192 -3.47 22.01 7.14
N GLY A 193 -3.50 21.01 6.27
CA GLY A 193 -2.62 20.86 5.12
C GLY A 193 -2.67 22.08 4.21
N ILE A 194 -3.88 22.57 3.88
CA ILE A 194 -4.08 23.80 3.10
C ILE A 194 -3.42 25.01 3.78
N LYS A 195 -3.73 25.26 5.05
CA LYS A 195 -3.15 26.38 5.83
C LYS A 195 -1.64 26.31 5.97
N SER A 196 -1.09 25.09 5.94
CA SER A 196 0.34 24.86 6.09
C SER A 196 1.08 24.84 4.75
N GLY A 197 0.37 24.96 3.62
CA GLY A 197 0.94 24.93 2.27
C GLY A 197 1.25 23.54 1.74
N MET A 198 0.72 22.48 2.36
CA MET A 198 0.89 21.09 1.95
C MET A 198 -0.20 20.65 0.97
N VAL A 199 -0.35 21.41 -0.12
CA VAL A 199 -1.36 21.13 -1.15
C VAL A 199 -0.68 20.64 -2.43
N ARG A 200 -1.27 19.60 -3.04
CA ARG A 200 -0.72 18.90 -4.19
C ARG A 200 -1.21 19.49 -5.50
N SER A 201 -0.68 18.97 -6.61
CA SER A 201 -1.16 19.35 -7.93
C SER A 201 -2.63 18.96 -8.11
N THR A 202 -3.35 19.63 -9.01
CA THR A 202 -4.74 19.25 -9.35
C THR A 202 -4.83 17.80 -9.80
N GLU A 203 -3.88 17.32 -10.59
CA GLU A 203 -3.82 15.94 -11.07
C GLU A 203 -3.61 14.95 -9.90
N GLU A 204 -2.70 15.27 -8.98
CA GLU A 204 -2.47 14.46 -7.76
C GLU A 204 -3.70 14.46 -6.84
N CYS A 205 -4.38 15.59 -6.68
CA CYS A 205 -5.61 15.70 -5.90
C CYS A 205 -6.74 14.84 -6.49
N LEU A 206 -6.97 14.95 -7.81
CA LEU A 206 -7.96 14.13 -8.51
C LEU A 206 -7.63 12.63 -8.41
N ALA A 207 -6.36 12.26 -8.55
CA ALA A 207 -5.92 10.88 -8.35
C ALA A 207 -6.20 10.39 -6.91
N GLY A 208 -5.94 11.24 -5.91
CA GLY A 208 -6.25 10.95 -4.51
C GLY A 208 -7.74 10.79 -4.22
N ILE A 209 -8.57 11.67 -4.78
CA ILE A 209 -10.05 11.59 -4.71
C ILE A 209 -10.52 10.27 -5.32
N ASN A 210 -10.05 9.97 -6.54
CA ASN A 210 -10.39 8.75 -7.26
C ASN A 210 -9.98 7.49 -6.50
N ALA A 211 -8.79 7.47 -5.89
CA ALA A 211 -8.35 6.36 -5.06
C ALA A 211 -9.22 6.20 -3.80
N PHE A 212 -9.57 7.31 -3.13
CA PHE A 212 -10.43 7.28 -1.95
C PHE A 212 -11.85 6.79 -2.28
N LYS A 213 -12.44 7.27 -3.39
CA LYS A 213 -13.75 6.83 -3.88
C LYS A 213 -13.76 5.33 -4.20
N GLN A 214 -12.70 4.78 -4.80
CA GLN A 214 -12.63 3.34 -5.06
C GLN A 214 -12.55 2.50 -3.79
N ARG A 215 -11.83 2.99 -2.78
CA ARG A 215 -11.76 2.31 -1.49
C ARG A 215 -13.11 2.26 -0.76
N TYR A 216 -14.00 3.21 -1.04
CA TYR A 216 -15.35 3.33 -0.48
C TYR A 216 -16.40 3.43 -1.60
N LEU A 217 -16.35 2.47 -2.52
CA LEU A 217 -17.01 2.54 -3.82
C LEU A 217 -18.53 2.68 -3.73
N GLN A 218 -19.16 1.92 -2.83
CA GLN A 218 -20.62 1.94 -2.74
C GLN A 218 -21.09 3.22 -2.08
N ILE A 219 -20.38 3.72 -1.07
CA ILE A 219 -20.67 5.02 -0.46
C ILE A 219 -20.48 6.14 -1.48
N SER A 220 -19.40 6.09 -2.26
CA SER A 220 -19.15 7.06 -3.32
C SER A 220 -20.27 7.10 -4.37
N ARG A 221 -20.93 5.98 -4.65
CA ARG A 221 -21.97 5.88 -5.69
C ARG A 221 -23.39 6.13 -5.17
N ARG A 222 -23.67 5.77 -3.92
CA ARG A 222 -25.02 5.72 -3.34
C ARG A 222 -25.20 6.65 -2.13
N GLY A 223 -24.20 7.49 -1.86
CA GLY A 223 -24.13 8.31 -0.66
C GLY A 223 -23.93 7.48 0.59
N GLU A 224 -24.28 8.04 1.75
CA GLU A 224 -24.14 7.39 3.06
C GLU A 224 -24.78 5.99 3.17
N ARG A 225 -25.85 5.72 2.40
CA ARG A 225 -26.54 4.41 2.39
C ARG A 225 -25.78 3.33 1.63
N GLY A 226 -24.78 3.69 0.83
CA GLY A 226 -23.88 2.73 0.19
C GLY A 226 -23.15 1.82 1.18
N ILE A 227 -23.07 2.22 2.46
CA ILE A 227 -22.47 1.43 3.54
C ILE A 227 -23.04 0.00 3.66
N TYR A 228 -24.29 -0.23 3.26
CA TYR A 228 -24.91 -1.55 3.31
C TYR A 228 -24.33 -2.54 2.30
N ASP A 229 -23.72 -2.04 1.24
CA ASP A 229 -23.17 -2.83 0.14
C ASP A 229 -21.64 -2.92 0.18
N GLU A 230 -21.00 -2.25 1.15
CA GLU A 230 -19.54 -2.25 1.29
C GLU A 230 -19.02 -3.60 1.81
N ASP A 231 -17.98 -4.12 1.16
CA ASP A 231 -17.41 -5.44 1.49
C ASP A 231 -16.91 -5.51 2.92
N TYR A 232 -16.29 -4.44 3.42
CA TYR A 232 -15.76 -4.36 4.78
C TYR A 232 -16.86 -4.38 5.86
N MET A 233 -18.13 -4.16 5.50
CA MET A 233 -19.26 -4.24 6.43
C MET A 233 -19.92 -5.62 6.49
N LYS A 234 -19.61 -6.51 5.55
CA LYS A 234 -20.20 -7.87 5.50
C LYS A 234 -20.05 -8.65 6.82
N PRO A 235 -18.90 -8.64 7.52
CA PRO A 235 -18.79 -9.34 8.80
C PRO A 235 -19.77 -8.82 9.87
N ILE A 236 -20.00 -7.51 9.92
CA ILE A 236 -20.88 -6.85 10.89
C ILE A 236 -22.36 -7.16 10.60
N PHE A 237 -22.75 -7.20 9.32
CA PHE A 237 -24.13 -7.50 8.92
C PHE A 237 -24.42 -9.01 8.79
N SER A 238 -23.44 -9.86 9.10
CA SER A 238 -23.61 -11.31 9.10
C SER A 238 -24.59 -11.76 10.19
N ALA A 239 -25.40 -12.77 9.90
CA ALA A 239 -26.28 -13.40 10.89
C ALA A 239 -25.50 -13.95 12.10
N THR A 240 -24.23 -14.31 11.91
CA THR A 240 -23.35 -14.80 12.98
C THR A 240 -22.81 -13.72 13.91
N PHE A 241 -22.94 -12.44 13.54
CA PHE A 241 -22.37 -11.34 14.32
C PHE A 241 -22.97 -11.26 15.74
N LEU A 242 -24.29 -11.44 15.85
CA LEU A 242 -25.03 -11.41 17.13
C LEU A 242 -25.32 -12.80 17.70
N ALA A 243 -24.72 -13.87 17.17
CA ALA A 243 -25.02 -15.24 17.59
C ALA A 243 -24.73 -15.52 19.08
N GLY A 244 -23.88 -14.70 19.71
CA GLY A 244 -23.57 -14.78 21.13
C GLY A 244 -24.58 -14.09 22.05
N VAL A 245 -25.46 -13.23 21.53
CA VAL A 245 -26.44 -12.46 22.32
C VAL A 245 -27.67 -13.32 22.58
N LYS A 246 -28.14 -13.37 23.83
CA LYS A 246 -29.30 -14.19 24.22
C LYS A 246 -30.59 -13.63 23.62
N PRO A 247 -31.60 -14.47 23.30
CA PRO A 247 -32.91 -13.99 22.85
C PRO A 247 -33.57 -13.01 23.83
N SER A 248 -33.45 -13.26 25.15
CA SER A 248 -33.97 -12.37 26.20
C SER A 248 -33.40 -10.95 26.10
N ASP A 249 -32.10 -10.85 25.80
CA ASP A 249 -31.39 -9.57 25.67
C ASP A 249 -31.85 -8.85 24.40
N LEU A 250 -32.06 -9.58 23.30
CA LEU A 250 -32.59 -9.01 22.06
C LEU A 250 -34.02 -8.46 22.24
N ASP A 251 -34.86 -9.17 23.01
CA ASP A 251 -36.21 -8.73 23.35
C ASP A 251 -36.19 -7.52 24.29
N GLU A 252 -35.32 -7.52 25.30
CA GLU A 252 -35.07 -6.37 26.20
C GLU A 252 -34.69 -5.13 25.38
N TRP A 253 -33.70 -5.26 24.49
CA TRP A 253 -33.28 -4.15 23.63
C TRP A 253 -34.44 -3.62 22.78
N LYS A 254 -35.25 -4.51 22.19
CA LYS A 254 -36.40 -4.12 21.37
C LYS A 254 -37.46 -3.38 22.17
N ASN A 255 -37.72 -3.81 23.41
CA ASN A 255 -38.67 -3.17 24.31
C ASN A 255 -38.18 -1.78 24.74
N GLU A 256 -36.88 -1.64 25.05
CA GLU A 256 -36.29 -0.38 25.47
C GLU A 256 -36.15 0.64 24.33
N ASN A 257 -35.81 0.19 23.12
CA ASN A 257 -35.40 1.07 22.03
C ASN A 257 -36.42 1.17 20.89
N GLY A 258 -37.48 0.36 20.90
CA GLY A 258 -38.49 0.28 19.85
C GLY A 258 -38.01 -0.32 18.53
N LYS A 259 -36.81 -0.91 18.50
CA LYS A 259 -36.16 -1.50 17.33
C LYS A 259 -35.20 -2.60 17.73
N THR A 260 -34.96 -3.55 16.84
CA THR A 260 -34.00 -4.64 17.03
C THR A 260 -32.56 -4.12 17.11
N VAL A 261 -31.66 -4.94 17.66
CA VAL A 261 -30.22 -4.66 17.64
C VAL A 261 -29.71 -4.50 16.21
N ASN A 262 -30.17 -5.34 15.27
CA ASN A 262 -29.77 -5.25 13.85
C ASN A 262 -30.21 -3.92 13.20
N GLU A 263 -31.42 -3.45 13.47
CA GLU A 263 -31.87 -2.13 13.00
C GLU A 263 -31.02 -1.00 13.59
N SER A 264 -30.67 -1.10 14.88
CA SER A 264 -29.80 -0.14 15.56
C SER A 264 -28.40 -0.12 14.95
N ILE A 265 -27.80 -1.29 14.67
CA ILE A 265 -26.50 -1.42 14.01
C ILE A 265 -26.54 -0.80 12.60
N ARG A 266 -27.60 -1.05 11.83
CA ARG A 266 -27.76 -0.47 10.48
C ARG A 266 -27.88 1.05 10.51
N GLU A 267 -28.68 1.59 11.43
CA GLU A 267 -28.79 3.04 11.63
C GLU A 267 -27.44 3.66 12.02
N TYR A 268 -26.72 3.02 12.95
CA TYR A 268 -25.39 3.47 13.36
C TYR A 268 -24.37 3.38 12.23
N ALA A 269 -24.45 2.35 11.38
CA ALA A 269 -23.55 2.20 10.24
C ALA A 269 -23.71 3.37 9.26
N VAL A 270 -24.94 3.78 8.94
CA VAL A 270 -25.18 4.97 8.12
C VAL A 270 -24.66 6.22 8.84
N LYS A 271 -25.05 6.41 10.10
CA LYS A 271 -24.77 7.66 10.83
C LYS A 271 -23.30 7.88 11.17
N TYR A 272 -22.58 6.84 11.56
CA TYR A 272 -21.24 6.93 12.13
C TYR A 272 -20.13 6.34 11.27
N ILE A 273 -20.47 5.71 10.13
CA ILE A 273 -19.49 5.21 9.17
C ILE A 273 -19.78 5.76 7.77
N GLY A 274 -20.96 5.45 7.22
CA GLY A 274 -21.37 5.85 5.88
C GLY A 274 -21.33 7.36 5.67
N LYS A 275 -21.98 8.12 6.55
CA LYS A 275 -22.04 9.58 6.49
C LYS A 275 -20.66 10.24 6.65
N PRO A 276 -19.84 9.92 7.68
CA PRO A 276 -18.50 10.50 7.81
C PRO A 276 -17.61 10.25 6.58
N ILE A 277 -17.61 9.04 6.02
CA ILE A 277 -16.86 8.73 4.79
C ILE A 277 -17.37 9.57 3.62
N HIS A 278 -18.69 9.64 3.45
CA HIS A 278 -19.31 10.45 2.40
C HIS A 278 -19.00 11.96 2.56
N ASP A 279 -18.97 12.45 3.79
CA ASP A 279 -18.59 13.83 4.09
C ASP A 279 -17.11 14.10 3.72
N VAL A 280 -16.21 13.13 3.86
CA VAL A 280 -14.83 13.24 3.35
C VAL A 280 -14.82 13.33 1.82
N ILE A 281 -15.56 12.47 1.13
CA ILE A 281 -15.64 12.49 -0.35
C ILE A 281 -16.12 13.86 -0.82
N ARG A 282 -17.23 14.36 -0.26
CA ARG A 282 -17.78 15.68 -0.58
C ARG A 282 -16.76 16.79 -0.31
N TYR A 283 -16.14 16.79 0.86
CA TYR A 283 -15.11 17.77 1.20
C TYR A 283 -13.95 17.76 0.19
N LEU A 284 -13.48 16.56 -0.20
CA LEU A 284 -12.37 16.45 -1.13
C LEU A 284 -12.73 17.01 -2.52
N GLU A 285 -13.95 16.75 -2.98
CA GLU A 285 -14.46 17.18 -4.29
C GLU A 285 -14.82 18.67 -4.34
N THR A 286 -15.38 19.23 -3.25
CA THR A 286 -15.97 20.58 -3.27
C THR A 286 -15.15 21.65 -2.56
N GLU A 287 -14.31 21.29 -1.59
CA GLU A 287 -13.54 22.27 -0.81
C GLU A 287 -12.04 22.08 -1.03
N ASN A 288 -11.52 20.85 -0.87
CA ASN A 288 -10.09 20.61 -1.01
C ASN A 288 -9.59 20.82 -2.44
N LEU A 289 -10.37 20.40 -3.44
CA LEU A 289 -9.98 20.49 -4.84
C LEU A 289 -9.78 21.94 -5.30
N GLU A 290 -10.55 22.89 -4.78
CA GLU A 290 -10.41 24.32 -5.08
C GLU A 290 -9.03 24.87 -4.68
N HIS A 291 -8.40 24.27 -3.66
CA HIS A 291 -7.08 24.69 -3.19
C HIS A 291 -5.93 24.03 -3.95
N CYS A 292 -6.19 22.99 -4.73
CA CYS A 292 -5.16 22.30 -5.52
C CYS A 292 -4.61 23.22 -6.61
N VAL A 293 -3.32 23.06 -6.90
CA VAL A 293 -2.58 23.97 -7.79
C VAL A 293 -2.19 23.29 -9.09
N PRO A 294 -2.00 24.03 -10.20
CA PRO A 294 -1.40 23.48 -11.40
C PRO A 294 -0.05 22.81 -11.12
N SER A 295 0.29 21.78 -11.89
CA SER A 295 1.58 21.08 -11.81
C SER A 295 2.80 21.99 -12.04
N SER A 296 2.60 23.13 -12.70
CA SER A 296 3.63 24.18 -12.84
C SER A 296 3.95 24.92 -11.54
N ILE A 297 3.06 24.88 -10.54
CA ILE A 297 3.25 25.47 -9.21
C ILE A 297 3.76 24.43 -8.21
N SER A 298 3.16 23.23 -8.21
CA SER A 298 3.62 22.11 -7.39
C SER A 298 3.53 20.81 -8.18
N SER A 299 4.65 20.10 -8.32
CA SER A 299 4.74 18.79 -8.99
C SER A 299 5.42 17.71 -8.14
N GLY A 300 5.73 18.00 -6.87
CA GLY A 300 6.40 17.04 -6.00
C GLY A 300 6.64 17.55 -4.59
N LEU A 301 7.07 16.64 -3.71
CA LEU A 301 7.31 16.93 -2.29
C LEU A 301 8.30 18.08 -2.08
N ALA A 302 9.38 18.15 -2.85
CA ALA A 302 10.41 19.16 -2.68
C ALA A 302 9.90 20.61 -2.88
N GLY A 303 8.80 20.79 -3.61
CA GLY A 303 8.16 22.10 -3.79
C GLY A 303 7.28 22.54 -2.61
N LEU A 304 7.11 21.69 -1.59
CA LEU A 304 6.21 21.93 -0.47
C LEU A 304 6.98 22.26 0.82
N PRO A 305 6.40 23.09 1.70
CA PRO A 305 5.10 23.75 1.58
C PRO A 305 5.11 24.99 0.65
N LEU A 306 3.97 25.25 -0.01
CA LEU A 306 3.70 26.49 -0.75
C LEU A 306 3.75 27.69 0.19
N SER A 307 4.10 28.88 -0.32
CA SER A 307 4.21 30.12 0.49
C SER A 307 2.89 30.84 0.74
N HIS A 308 1.90 30.65 -0.13
CA HIS A 308 0.59 31.27 -0.05
C HIS A 308 -0.50 30.22 -0.25
N VAL A 309 -1.69 30.52 0.24
CA VAL A 309 -2.90 29.74 -0.06
C VAL A 309 -3.32 30.03 -1.50
N TYR A 310 -3.76 29.00 -2.21
CA TYR A 310 -4.30 29.10 -3.57
C TYR A 310 -5.79 28.79 -3.57
N VAL A 311 -6.52 29.40 -4.49
CA VAL A 311 -7.94 29.10 -4.76
C VAL A 311 -8.13 29.12 -6.28
N ASN A 312 -8.69 28.04 -6.82
CA ASN A 312 -8.92 27.83 -8.25
C ASN A 312 -7.66 28.10 -9.10
N GLY A 313 -6.52 27.58 -8.62
CA GLY A 313 -5.21 27.73 -9.27
C GLY A 313 -4.57 29.12 -9.16
N SER A 314 -5.24 30.10 -8.54
CA SER A 314 -4.73 31.47 -8.37
C SER A 314 -4.19 31.69 -6.96
N GLN A 315 -3.05 32.37 -6.86
CA GLN A 315 -2.44 32.72 -5.58
C GLN A 315 -3.30 33.77 -4.85
N THR A 316 -3.54 33.57 -3.56
CA THR A 316 -4.21 34.56 -2.70
C THR A 316 -3.18 35.41 -1.91
N ALA A 317 -3.66 36.43 -1.19
CA ALA A 317 -2.83 37.21 -0.27
C ALA A 317 -2.54 36.48 1.06
N GLU A 318 -3.22 35.38 1.37
CA GLU A 318 -3.03 34.64 2.60
C GLU A 318 -1.73 33.82 2.54
N THR A 319 -0.86 34.02 3.53
CA THR A 319 0.39 33.26 3.67
C THR A 319 0.17 31.96 4.43
N THR A 320 0.96 30.94 4.12
CA THR A 320 0.89 29.65 4.81
C THR A 320 1.78 29.64 6.06
N SER A 321 1.41 28.85 7.07
CA SER A 321 2.20 28.74 8.31
C SER A 321 3.53 28.03 8.11
N LYS A 322 3.59 27.09 7.15
CA LYS A 322 4.71 26.15 6.93
C LYS A 322 5.11 25.37 8.20
N GLN A 323 4.17 25.19 9.12
CA GLN A 323 4.40 24.55 10.41
C GLN A 323 3.31 23.53 10.72
N LEU A 324 3.69 22.46 11.39
CA LEU A 324 2.75 21.54 12.03
C LEU A 324 2.04 22.24 13.20
N PRO A 325 0.84 21.78 13.60
CA PRO A 325 0.15 22.30 14.79
C PRO A 325 0.97 22.20 16.09
N THR A 326 1.98 21.33 16.10
CA THR A 326 2.90 21.08 17.21
C THR A 326 4.14 21.99 17.18
N GLY A 327 4.28 22.86 16.18
CA GLY A 327 5.30 23.91 16.06
C GLY A 327 6.50 23.57 15.18
N GLU A 328 6.67 22.31 14.78
CA GLU A 328 7.77 21.91 13.90
C GLU A 328 7.61 22.46 12.48
N THR A 329 8.71 22.93 11.89
CA THR A 329 8.73 23.44 10.51
C THR A 329 8.59 22.31 9.49
N LEU A 330 7.74 22.52 8.49
CA LEU A 330 7.56 21.61 7.36
C LEU A 330 8.65 21.86 6.31
N ASN A 331 9.23 20.77 5.79
CA ASN A 331 10.23 20.83 4.73
C ASN A 331 10.10 19.59 3.83
N GLY A 332 9.53 19.80 2.64
CA GLY A 332 9.26 18.72 1.71
C GLY A 332 10.51 18.12 1.06
N THR A 333 11.59 18.90 0.91
CA THR A 333 12.90 18.38 0.45
C THR A 333 13.47 17.37 1.45
N LYS A 334 13.52 17.73 2.73
CA LYS A 334 13.96 16.82 3.80
C LYS A 334 13.04 15.60 3.94
N ALA A 335 11.73 15.78 3.73
CA ALA A 335 10.79 14.67 3.73
C ALA A 335 11.05 13.70 2.55
N TYR A 336 11.36 14.21 1.36
CA TYR A 336 11.72 13.35 0.22
C TYR A 336 13.04 12.59 0.49
N GLU A 337 14.05 13.29 1.03
CA GLU A 337 15.32 12.69 1.43
C GLU A 337 15.15 11.57 2.46
N SER A 338 14.25 11.74 3.44
CA SER A 338 14.02 10.73 4.48
C SER A 338 13.21 9.52 3.99
N ILE A 339 12.30 9.72 3.03
CA ILE A 339 11.43 8.67 2.48
C ILE A 339 12.16 7.83 1.43
N MET A 340 13.06 8.41 0.64
CA MET A 340 13.68 7.72 -0.50
C MET A 340 14.41 6.41 -0.12
N PRO A 341 15.20 6.32 0.97
CA PRO A 341 15.89 5.08 1.36
C PRO A 341 14.94 3.92 1.62
N TYR A 342 13.71 4.21 2.09
CA TYR A 342 12.69 3.20 2.32
C TYR A 342 12.30 2.48 1.02
N PHE A 343 12.09 3.22 -0.07
CA PHE A 343 11.65 2.63 -1.36
C PHE A 343 12.79 2.07 -2.20
N THR A 344 13.99 2.61 -2.03
CA THR A 344 15.12 2.30 -2.92
C THR A 344 16.11 1.32 -2.29
N THR A 345 16.08 1.12 -0.96
CA THR A 345 17.00 0.28 -0.19
C THR A 345 18.49 0.64 -0.37
N ILE A 346 18.79 1.80 -0.96
CA ILE A 346 20.14 2.33 -1.19
C ILE A 346 20.46 3.45 -0.21
N THR A 347 21.74 3.60 0.10
CA THR A 347 22.26 4.67 0.98
C THR A 347 22.65 5.92 0.20
N LYS A 348 22.20 6.06 -1.05
CA LYS A 348 22.52 7.22 -1.90
C LYS A 348 21.59 8.38 -1.56
N THR A 349 22.07 9.62 -1.74
CA THR A 349 21.22 10.82 -1.69
C THR A 349 20.37 10.95 -2.95
N PRO A 350 19.27 11.73 -2.94
CA PRO A 350 18.47 11.99 -4.13
C PRO A 350 19.31 12.45 -5.34
N ASP A 351 20.24 13.36 -5.14
CA ASP A 351 21.12 13.85 -6.21
C ASP A 351 22.02 12.76 -6.79
N GLN A 352 22.54 11.87 -5.93
CA GLN A 352 23.34 10.73 -6.38
C GLN A 352 22.51 9.72 -7.18
N VAL A 353 21.23 9.53 -6.83
CA VAL A 353 20.30 8.68 -7.60
C VAL A 353 19.99 9.34 -8.94
N HIS A 354 19.73 10.64 -8.97
CA HIS A 354 19.52 11.39 -10.20
C HIS A 354 20.73 11.29 -11.13
N GLN A 355 21.94 11.49 -10.59
CA GLN A 355 23.18 11.38 -11.32
C GLN A 355 23.42 9.96 -11.87
N LEU A 356 23.15 8.92 -11.06
CA LEU A 356 23.20 7.53 -11.53
C LEU A 356 22.21 7.31 -12.69
N GLY A 357 21.00 7.86 -12.60
CA GLY A 357 20.02 7.82 -13.69
C GLY A 357 20.55 8.45 -14.98
N ARG A 358 21.21 9.61 -14.87
CA ARG A 358 21.87 10.28 -16.02
C ARG A 358 23.00 9.44 -16.61
N GLU A 359 23.80 8.79 -15.78
CA GLU A 359 24.87 7.88 -16.22
C GLU A 359 24.34 6.64 -16.92
N MET A 360 23.29 6.01 -16.37
CA MET A 360 22.62 4.87 -16.99
C MET A 360 21.99 5.27 -18.32
N LEU A 361 21.35 6.43 -18.41
CA LEU A 361 20.82 6.94 -19.67
C LEU A 361 21.93 7.10 -20.72
N LYS A 362 23.09 7.63 -20.35
CA LYS A 362 24.23 7.76 -21.27
C LYS A 362 24.74 6.41 -21.78
N LYS A 363 24.67 5.35 -20.97
CA LYS A 363 25.10 3.99 -21.35
C LYS A 363 24.07 3.26 -22.21
N LEU A 364 22.80 3.33 -21.83
CA LEU A 364 21.73 2.53 -22.43
C LEU A 364 21.15 3.18 -23.70
N TYR A 365 21.16 4.51 -23.81
CA TYR A 365 20.60 5.19 -24.97
C TYR A 365 21.28 4.81 -26.31
N PRO A 366 22.62 4.63 -26.38
CA PRO A 366 23.28 4.06 -27.56
C PRO A 366 22.78 2.67 -27.96
N GLU A 367 22.54 1.77 -26.99
CA GLU A 367 22.01 0.43 -27.23
C GLU A 367 20.57 0.50 -27.80
N VAL A 368 19.76 1.43 -27.29
CA VAL A 368 18.43 1.70 -27.86
C VAL A 368 18.52 2.19 -29.30
N LEU A 369 19.51 3.03 -29.64
CA LEU A 369 19.75 3.47 -31.01
C LEU A 369 20.24 2.32 -31.92
N GLU A 370 21.01 1.37 -31.40
CA GLU A 370 21.37 0.14 -32.13
C GLU A 370 20.14 -0.69 -32.48
N ILE A 371 19.26 -0.90 -31.50
CA ILE A 371 17.98 -1.58 -31.72
C ILE A 371 17.13 -0.83 -32.75
N ALA A 372 17.03 0.50 -32.61
CA ALA A 372 16.28 1.33 -33.56
C ALA A 372 16.81 1.18 -34.99
N ARG A 373 18.14 1.18 -35.18
CA ARG A 373 18.79 0.95 -36.48
C ARG A 373 18.47 -0.45 -37.02
N SER A 374 18.56 -1.47 -36.18
CA SER A 374 18.27 -2.86 -36.56
C SER A 374 16.81 -3.06 -36.98
N VAL A 375 15.86 -2.49 -36.23
CA VAL A 375 14.42 -2.65 -36.50
C VAL A 375 13.99 -1.87 -37.75
N THR A 376 14.57 -0.70 -37.97
CA THR A 376 14.18 0.20 -39.08
C THR A 376 15.05 0.02 -40.34
N ASN A 377 16.06 -0.86 -40.27
CA ASN A 377 17.08 -1.06 -41.30
C ASN A 377 17.75 0.26 -41.74
N GLN A 378 17.96 1.18 -40.80
CA GLN A 378 18.61 2.47 -41.03
C GLN A 378 20.02 2.50 -40.42
N THR A 379 20.90 3.28 -41.04
CA THR A 379 22.27 3.49 -40.53
C THR A 379 22.43 4.80 -39.75
N ASN A 380 21.62 5.82 -40.05
CA ASN A 380 21.63 7.10 -39.35
C ASN A 380 20.77 7.07 -38.08
N ASN A 381 21.30 7.59 -36.97
CA ASN A 381 20.61 7.56 -35.67
C ASN A 381 19.33 8.39 -35.60
N ASP A 382 19.31 9.57 -36.22
CA ASP A 382 18.16 10.47 -36.14
C ASP A 382 17.01 9.90 -36.97
N THR A 383 17.30 9.41 -38.17
CA THR A 383 16.31 8.72 -39.02
C THR A 383 15.83 7.42 -38.37
N ALA A 384 16.75 6.61 -37.82
CA ALA A 384 16.40 5.38 -37.12
C ALA A 384 15.51 5.65 -35.91
N LYS A 385 15.84 6.67 -35.11
CA LYS A 385 15.04 7.09 -33.96
C LYS A 385 13.64 7.53 -34.38
N GLU A 386 13.52 8.39 -35.39
CA GLU A 386 12.23 8.88 -35.85
C GLU A 386 11.33 7.74 -36.36
N LEU A 387 11.89 6.84 -37.18
CA LEU A 387 11.17 5.67 -37.68
C LEU A 387 10.86 4.67 -36.58
N PHE A 388 11.75 4.50 -35.61
CA PHE A 388 11.51 3.59 -34.48
C PHE A 388 10.42 4.12 -33.56
N ILE A 389 10.36 5.43 -33.32
CA ILE A 389 9.23 6.05 -32.61
C ILE A 389 7.92 5.84 -33.38
N LYS A 390 7.93 5.95 -34.72
CA LYS A 390 6.75 5.62 -35.55
C LYS A 390 6.35 4.16 -35.38
N ARG A 391 7.31 3.22 -35.49
CA ARG A 391 7.09 1.79 -35.26
C ARG A 391 6.48 1.49 -33.89
N LEU A 392 7.03 2.07 -32.82
CA LEU A 392 6.51 1.90 -31.46
C LEU A 392 5.08 2.43 -31.28
N ASN A 393 4.66 3.37 -32.13
CA ASN A 393 3.33 3.95 -32.11
C ASN A 393 2.33 3.27 -33.08
N GLU A 394 2.76 2.27 -33.84
CA GLU A 394 1.88 1.50 -34.73
C GLU A 394 0.92 0.61 -33.91
N SER A 395 -0.29 0.41 -34.42
CA SER A 395 -1.37 -0.24 -33.67
C SER A 395 -1.09 -1.68 -33.27
N ASP A 396 -0.26 -2.39 -34.03
CA ASP A 396 0.15 -3.77 -33.74
C ASP A 396 1.15 -3.88 -32.57
N MET A 397 1.71 -2.76 -32.10
CA MET A 397 2.49 -2.69 -30.87
C MET A 397 1.64 -2.47 -29.61
N TYR A 398 0.33 -2.27 -29.77
CA TYR A 398 -0.62 -2.12 -28.68
C TYR A 398 -1.43 -3.39 -28.47
N PHE A 399 -2.03 -3.50 -27.29
CA PHE A 399 -2.96 -4.58 -26.96
C PHE A 399 -4.38 -4.34 -27.53
N THR A 400 -4.54 -3.33 -28.38
CA THR A 400 -5.82 -2.91 -28.97
C THR A 400 -5.66 -2.48 -30.42
N ASP A 401 -6.53 -2.98 -31.29
CA ASP A 401 -6.53 -2.63 -32.72
C ASP A 401 -7.07 -1.21 -33.01
N LYS A 402 -7.76 -0.61 -32.04
CA LYS A 402 -8.37 0.73 -32.14
C LYS A 402 -8.15 1.49 -30.83
N PRO A 403 -8.12 2.84 -30.86
CA PRO A 403 -8.09 3.64 -29.64
C PRO A 403 -9.23 3.24 -28.69
N ILE A 404 -8.95 3.19 -27.40
CA ILE A 404 -9.97 2.96 -26.38
C ILE A 404 -11.00 4.09 -26.48
N PRO A 405 -12.31 3.78 -26.60
CA PRO A 405 -13.35 4.79 -26.66
C PRO A 405 -13.26 5.74 -25.45
N ALA A 406 -13.49 7.04 -25.67
CA ALA A 406 -13.32 8.05 -24.62
C ALA A 406 -14.16 7.73 -23.36
N ASN A 407 -15.37 7.19 -23.53
CA ASN A 407 -16.27 6.80 -22.43
C ASN A 407 -15.75 5.61 -21.59
N GLU A 408 -14.69 4.92 -22.02
CA GLU A 408 -14.04 3.85 -21.23
C GLU A 408 -12.79 4.33 -20.47
N SER A 409 -12.44 5.60 -20.64
CA SER A 409 -11.29 6.26 -19.99
C SER A 409 -11.63 7.65 -19.43
N ASP A 410 -12.90 8.06 -19.46
CA ASP A 410 -13.37 9.30 -18.88
C ASP A 410 -13.59 9.17 -17.36
N GLU A 411 -14.06 10.25 -16.74
CA GLU A 411 -14.36 10.29 -15.31
C GLU A 411 -15.42 9.24 -14.89
N ASN A 412 -16.36 8.91 -15.78
CA ASN A 412 -17.40 7.92 -15.51
C ASN A 412 -16.86 6.49 -15.57
N ALA A 413 -15.87 6.22 -16.41
CA ALA A 413 -15.26 4.90 -16.55
C ALA A 413 -14.65 4.40 -15.24
N HIS A 414 -14.05 5.30 -14.45
CA HIS A 414 -13.52 4.95 -13.12
C HIS A 414 -14.61 4.38 -12.23
N ASN A 415 -15.82 4.94 -12.31
CA ASN A 415 -16.97 4.39 -11.61
C ASN A 415 -17.48 3.12 -12.29
N LEU A 416 -17.79 3.11 -13.57
CA LEU A 416 -18.51 1.99 -14.19
C LEU A 416 -17.67 0.71 -14.36
N CYS A 417 -16.35 0.84 -14.43
CA CYS A 417 -15.46 -0.24 -14.86
C CYS A 417 -14.55 -0.77 -13.73
N SER A 418 -14.95 -0.56 -12.47
CA SER A 418 -14.19 -0.99 -11.29
C SER A 418 -14.49 -2.41 -10.79
N SER A 419 -15.36 -3.16 -11.47
CA SER A 419 -15.53 -4.61 -11.26
C SER A 419 -15.33 -5.36 -12.58
N VAL A 420 -15.12 -6.68 -12.52
CA VAL A 420 -15.00 -7.51 -13.73
C VAL A 420 -16.25 -7.39 -14.59
N GLU A 421 -17.43 -7.50 -13.97
CA GLU A 421 -18.73 -7.38 -14.65
C GLU A 421 -18.92 -5.97 -15.23
N GLY A 422 -18.54 -4.94 -14.46
CA GLY A 422 -18.61 -3.55 -14.88
C GLY A 422 -17.67 -3.26 -16.06
N ALA A 423 -16.43 -3.75 -16.00
CA ALA A 423 -15.46 -3.60 -17.07
C ALA A 423 -15.93 -4.29 -18.36
N ILE A 424 -16.45 -5.52 -18.27
CA ILE A 424 -17.01 -6.23 -19.43
C ILE A 424 -18.19 -5.46 -20.04
N LYS A 425 -19.07 -4.91 -19.21
CA LYS A 425 -20.31 -4.28 -19.65
C LYS A 425 -20.12 -2.85 -20.16
N TYR A 426 -19.32 -2.04 -19.46
CA TYR A 426 -19.22 -0.60 -19.68
C TYR A 426 -17.87 -0.16 -20.26
N CYS A 427 -16.82 -0.99 -20.13
CA CYS A 427 -15.52 -0.76 -20.76
C CYS A 427 -15.01 -1.97 -21.58
N PRO A 428 -15.81 -2.48 -22.53
CA PRO A 428 -15.49 -3.73 -23.23
C PRO A 428 -14.17 -3.66 -24.01
N LYS A 429 -13.79 -2.52 -24.59
CA LYS A 429 -12.55 -2.41 -25.37
C LYS A 429 -11.31 -2.35 -24.48
N ARG A 430 -11.39 -1.66 -23.35
CA ARG A 430 -10.35 -1.66 -22.33
C ARG A 430 -10.22 -3.02 -21.65
N TRP A 431 -11.33 -3.72 -21.43
CA TRP A 431 -11.31 -5.10 -20.92
C TRP A 431 -10.60 -6.04 -21.89
N GLU A 432 -10.95 -5.99 -23.18
CA GLU A 432 -10.28 -6.74 -24.25
C GLU A 432 -8.76 -6.46 -24.28
N ALA A 433 -8.37 -5.18 -24.21
CA ALA A 433 -6.97 -4.75 -24.11
C ALA A 433 -6.23 -5.42 -22.95
N MET A 434 -6.87 -5.42 -21.78
CA MET A 434 -6.30 -6.01 -20.57
C MET A 434 -6.14 -7.52 -20.69
N GLN A 435 -7.10 -8.21 -21.32
CA GLN A 435 -6.99 -9.66 -21.57
C GLN A 435 -5.85 -9.99 -22.53
N ASN A 436 -5.66 -9.19 -23.58
CA ASN A 436 -4.54 -9.33 -24.50
C ASN A 436 -3.21 -9.11 -23.79
N TRP A 437 -3.11 -8.08 -22.93
CA TRP A 437 -1.92 -7.87 -22.09
C TRP A 437 -1.65 -9.04 -21.16
N PHE A 438 -2.68 -9.58 -20.49
CA PHE A 438 -2.52 -10.75 -19.63
C PHE A 438 -2.05 -11.98 -20.40
N ALA A 439 -2.56 -12.20 -21.62
CA ALA A 439 -2.12 -13.31 -22.47
C ALA A 439 -0.63 -13.17 -22.84
N GLU A 440 -0.21 -11.97 -23.21
CA GLU A 440 1.18 -11.68 -23.55
C GLU A 440 2.11 -11.80 -22.33
N ALA A 441 1.72 -11.24 -21.19
CA ALA A 441 2.49 -11.35 -19.95
C ALA A 441 2.72 -12.81 -19.56
N ARG A 442 1.70 -13.68 -19.70
CA ARG A 442 1.84 -15.13 -19.49
C ARG A 442 2.79 -15.77 -20.50
N ARG A 443 2.70 -15.40 -21.78
CA ARG A 443 3.58 -15.91 -22.85
C ARG A 443 5.04 -15.58 -22.57
N VAL A 444 5.33 -14.32 -22.26
CA VAL A 444 6.68 -13.84 -21.94
C VAL A 444 7.22 -14.51 -20.68
N ASN A 445 6.41 -14.61 -19.62
CA ASN A 445 6.84 -15.27 -18.39
C ASN A 445 7.18 -16.74 -18.64
N ASN A 446 6.39 -17.45 -19.44
CA ASN A 446 6.69 -18.83 -19.83
C ASN A 446 7.98 -18.93 -20.65
N GLN A 447 8.26 -17.97 -21.54
CA GLN A 447 9.52 -17.93 -22.29
C GLN A 447 10.73 -17.69 -21.39
N ILE A 448 10.61 -16.82 -20.38
CA ILE A 448 11.65 -16.58 -19.38
C ILE A 448 11.89 -17.85 -18.55
N VAL A 449 10.81 -18.53 -18.12
CA VAL A 449 10.94 -19.79 -17.38
C VAL A 449 11.62 -20.85 -18.24
N ILE A 450 11.25 -21.01 -19.51
CA ILE A 450 11.86 -21.98 -20.43
C ILE A 450 13.33 -21.65 -20.70
N THR A 451 13.69 -20.38 -20.95
CA THR A 451 15.10 -20.00 -21.18
C THR A 451 15.99 -20.15 -19.94
N VAL A 452 15.41 -20.11 -18.73
CA VAL A 452 16.10 -20.44 -17.47
C VAL A 452 16.11 -21.95 -17.20
N SER A 453 15.21 -22.72 -17.83
CA SER A 453 15.15 -24.20 -17.72
C SER A 453 16.07 -24.92 -18.70
N ASP A 454 16.37 -24.28 -19.84
CA ASP A 454 17.22 -24.77 -20.93
C ASP A 454 18.70 -24.31 -20.81
N GLN A 455 19.10 -23.75 -19.67
CA GLN A 455 20.49 -23.43 -19.28
C GLN A 455 20.85 -24.14 -17.97
#